data_AF-A0A7C7A8Y7-F1
#
_entry.id   AF-A0A7C7A8Y7-F1
#
_cell.length_a   1.000
_cell.length_b   1.000
_cell.length_c   1.000
_cell.angle_alpha   90.00
_cell.angle_beta   90.00
_cell.angle_gamma   90.00
#
_symmetry.space_group_name_H-M   'P 1'
#
loop_
_entity.id
_entity.type
_entity.pdbx_description
1 polymer ?
#
loop_
_entity_poly.entity_id
_entity_poly.type
_entity_poly.pdbx_seq_one_letter_code
_entity_poly.pdbx_strand_id
1 'polypeptide(L)'
;MKVLIISNGDIKDYNFYEKLLKDVDMVICADGGANHAYQMKIKPDLIIGDFDSIKEEILEFYENEGVRIEKFPPMKDETDTQLAMLKAIELGATDVTFIGVIGERFDHSYANLSLLLYLLNRNIKGKIV
;
A
#
# COMPACT_ATOMS: atom_id res chain seq x y z
N MET A 1 -10.87 -10.20 -6.68
CA MET A 1 -9.49 -9.74 -6.88
C MET A 1 -8.84 -9.54 -5.52
N LYS A 2 -7.65 -10.12 -5.29
CA LYS A 2 -6.83 -9.99 -4.09
C LYS A 2 -5.79 -8.90 -4.29
N VAL A 3 -5.81 -7.87 -3.45
CA VAL A 3 -4.89 -6.73 -3.55
C VAL A 3 -3.98 -6.69 -2.34
N LEU A 4 -2.69 -6.50 -2.57
CA LEU A 4 -1.71 -6.17 -1.54
C LEU A 4 -1.50 -4.66 -1.52
N ILE A 5 -1.65 -4.05 -0.34
CA ILE A 5 -1.30 -2.66 -0.09
C ILE A 5 -0.04 -2.63 0.77
N ILE A 6 0.99 -1.95 0.27
CA ILE A 6 2.26 -1.77 0.98
C ILE A 6 2.33 -0.30 1.41
N SER A 7 2.42 -0.06 2.72
CA SER A 7 2.60 1.29 3.29
C SER A 7 4.01 1.43 3.90
N ASN A 8 4.32 2.57 4.48
CA ASN A 8 5.68 2.99 4.86
C ASN A 8 6.08 2.65 6.33
N GLY A 9 5.31 1.80 7.01
CA GLY A 9 5.62 1.29 8.34
C GLY A 9 6.69 0.19 8.33
N ASP A 10 7.27 -0.07 9.50
CA ASP A 10 8.48 -0.89 9.61
C ASP A 10 8.29 -2.34 9.12
N ILE A 11 9.13 -2.76 8.17
CA ILE A 11 9.28 -4.16 7.76
C ILE A 11 10.69 -4.64 8.10
N LYS A 12 10.78 -5.63 8.99
CA LYS A 12 12.06 -6.18 9.47
C LYS A 12 12.59 -7.33 8.61
N ASP A 13 11.71 -8.17 8.09
CA ASP A 13 12.06 -9.32 7.25
C ASP A 13 11.19 -9.35 6.00
N TYR A 14 11.78 -9.02 4.87
CA TYR A 14 11.11 -9.04 3.57
C TYR A 14 10.78 -10.47 3.12
N ASN A 15 11.56 -11.47 3.51
CA ASN A 15 11.37 -12.85 3.07
C ASN A 15 10.10 -13.47 3.66
N PHE A 16 9.64 -12.94 4.81
CA PHE A 16 8.38 -13.34 5.43
C PHE A 16 7.19 -13.20 4.47
N TYR A 17 7.22 -12.22 3.57
CA TYR A 17 6.12 -11.88 2.67
C TYR A 17 6.18 -12.60 1.30
N GLU A 18 7.20 -13.42 1.01
CA GLU A 18 7.35 -14.07 -0.30
C GLU A 18 6.12 -14.89 -0.73
N LYS A 19 5.50 -15.61 0.21
CA LYS A 19 4.30 -16.41 -0.07
C LYS A 19 3.09 -15.52 -0.34
N LEU A 20 2.99 -14.40 0.37
CA LEU A 20 1.90 -13.44 0.19
C LEU A 20 1.97 -12.80 -1.20
N LEU A 21 3.17 -12.40 -1.63
CA LEU A 21 3.41 -11.79 -2.94
C LEU A 21 3.03 -12.70 -4.12
N LYS A 22 3.04 -14.02 -3.92
CA LYS A 22 2.65 -15.01 -4.94
C LYS A 22 1.14 -15.28 -5.00
N ASP A 23 0.38 -14.82 -4.01
CA ASP A 23 -1.06 -15.11 -3.86
C ASP A 23 -1.94 -13.87 -4.06
N VAL A 24 -1.40 -12.80 -4.67
CA VAL A 24 -2.13 -11.55 -4.91
C VAL A 24 -2.21 -11.25 -6.40
N ASP A 25 -3.33 -10.66 -6.81
CA ASP A 25 -3.61 -10.30 -8.21
C ASP A 25 -3.04 -8.92 -8.56
N MET A 26 -2.85 -8.05 -7.56
CA MET A 26 -2.39 -6.68 -7.72
C MET A 26 -1.64 -6.18 -6.49
N VAL A 27 -0.62 -5.35 -6.70
CA VAL A 27 0.15 -4.66 -5.65
C VAL A 27 -0.01 -3.15 -5.82
N ILE A 28 -0.45 -2.47 -4.75
CA ILE A 28 -0.55 -1.02 -4.66
C ILE A 28 0.38 -0.53 -3.55
N CYS A 29 1.28 0.38 -3.87
CA CYS A 29 2.12 1.04 -2.88
C CYS A 29 1.51 2.38 -2.49
N ALA A 30 1.30 2.57 -1.19
CA ALA A 30 0.94 3.85 -0.61
C ALA A 30 2.23 4.61 -0.28
N ASP A 31 2.49 5.67 -1.04
CA ASP A 31 3.60 6.59 -0.83
C ASP A 31 4.95 5.88 -0.59
N GLY A 32 5.59 6.08 0.57
CA GLY A 32 6.85 5.43 0.93
C GLY A 32 6.83 3.88 0.97
N GLY A 33 5.65 3.24 0.90
CA GLY A 33 5.56 1.79 0.72
C GLY A 33 6.24 1.28 -0.56
N ALA A 34 6.42 2.14 -1.57
CA ALA A 34 7.22 1.83 -2.75
C ALA A 34 8.70 1.57 -2.43
N ASN A 35 9.23 2.15 -1.34
CA ASN A 35 10.57 1.87 -0.86
C ASN A 35 10.70 0.38 -0.47
N HIS A 36 9.70 -0.18 0.19
CA HIS A 36 9.68 -1.60 0.54
C HIS A 36 9.52 -2.50 -0.68
N ALA A 37 8.64 -2.14 -1.62
CA ALA A 37 8.50 -2.86 -2.88
C ALA A 37 9.85 -2.95 -3.62
N TYR A 38 10.63 -1.85 -3.61
CA TYR A 38 11.95 -1.81 -4.23
C TYR A 38 12.93 -2.75 -3.53
N GLN A 39 12.94 -2.81 -2.20
CA GLN A 39 13.75 -3.77 -1.44
C GLN A 39 13.34 -5.22 -1.68
N MET A 40 12.03 -5.46 -1.84
CA MET A 40 11.46 -6.78 -2.18
C MET A 40 11.68 -7.16 -3.65
N LYS A 41 12.21 -6.25 -4.49
CA LYS A 41 12.39 -6.43 -5.95
C LYS A 41 11.09 -6.80 -6.67
N ILE A 42 9.99 -6.20 -6.25
CA ILE A 42 8.69 -6.36 -6.91
C ILE A 42 8.34 -5.09 -7.66
N LYS A 43 7.66 -5.26 -8.81
CA LYS A 43 7.09 -4.14 -9.56
C LYS A 43 5.64 -3.95 -9.11
N PRO A 44 5.30 -2.86 -8.41
CA PRO A 44 3.91 -2.57 -8.09
C PRO A 44 3.12 -2.22 -9.35
N ASP A 45 1.81 -2.47 -9.33
CA ASP A 45 0.90 -2.10 -10.41
C ASP A 45 0.51 -0.62 -10.34
N LEU A 46 0.51 -0.07 -9.11
CA LEU A 46 0.16 1.31 -8.83
C LEU A 46 0.96 1.84 -7.63
N ILE A 47 1.44 3.08 -7.74
CA ILE A 47 1.95 3.87 -6.62
C ILE A 47 1.03 5.09 -6.45
N ILE A 48 0.57 5.34 -5.22
CA ILE A 48 -0.40 6.39 -4.91
C ILE A 48 0.02 7.15 -3.66
N GLY A 49 -0.02 8.49 -3.72
CA GLY A 49 0.28 9.33 -2.56
C GLY A 49 0.69 10.75 -2.94
N ASP A 50 1.17 11.52 -1.97
CA ASP A 50 1.75 12.85 -2.18
C ASP A 50 3.28 12.85 -2.41
N PHE A 51 3.94 11.71 -2.18
CA PHE A 51 5.36 11.46 -2.47
C PHE A 51 6.32 12.19 -1.54
N ASP A 52 5.93 12.34 -0.26
CA ASP A 52 6.79 12.93 0.77
C ASP A 52 7.70 11.91 1.48
N SER A 53 7.34 10.62 1.50
CA SER A 53 8.10 9.57 2.17
C SER A 53 8.77 8.56 1.23
N ILE A 54 8.43 8.57 -0.06
CA ILE A 54 9.15 7.81 -1.09
C ILE A 54 10.49 8.49 -1.42
N LYS A 55 11.54 7.70 -1.65
CA LYS A 55 12.82 8.23 -2.16
C LYS A 55 12.69 8.63 -3.62
N GLU A 56 13.22 9.79 -3.99
CA GLU A 56 13.15 10.33 -5.36
C GLU A 56 13.70 9.35 -6.39
N GLU A 57 14.86 8.72 -6.12
CA GLU A 57 15.46 7.74 -7.03
C GLU A 57 14.61 6.48 -7.23
N ILE A 58 13.78 6.12 -6.24
CA ILE A 58 12.87 4.97 -6.33
C ILE A 58 11.61 5.35 -7.10
N LEU A 59 11.11 6.56 -6.92
CA LEU A 59 9.99 7.08 -7.69
C LEU A 59 10.36 7.12 -9.18
N GLU A 60 11.50 7.73 -9.51
CA GLU A 60 12.02 7.78 -10.89
C GLU A 60 12.25 6.39 -11.48
N PHE A 61 12.78 5.44 -10.69
CA PHE A 61 12.95 4.06 -11.13
C PHE A 61 11.62 3.45 -11.58
N TYR A 62 10.56 3.59 -10.79
CA TYR A 62 9.25 3.03 -11.13
C TYR A 62 8.55 3.77 -12.27
N GLU A 63 8.73 5.08 -12.39
CA GLU A 63 8.28 5.86 -13.55
C GLU A 63 8.90 5.32 -14.85
N ASN A 64 10.22 5.08 -14.85
CA ASN A 64 10.94 4.54 -16.00
C ASN A 64 10.53 3.10 -16.33
N GLU A 65 10.19 2.31 -15.32
CA GLU A 65 9.61 0.97 -15.48
C GLU A 65 8.16 1.01 -16.01
N GLY A 66 7.54 2.19 -16.13
CA GLY A 66 6.17 2.34 -16.62
C GLY A 66 5.11 1.93 -15.60
N VAL A 67 5.43 1.97 -14.31
CA VAL A 67 4.44 1.80 -13.24
C VAL A 67 3.44 2.95 -13.27
N ARG A 68 2.16 2.66 -13.02
CA ARG A 68 1.14 3.71 -12.91
C ARG A 68 1.37 4.50 -11.62
N ILE A 69 1.39 5.83 -11.73
CA ILE A 69 1.57 6.72 -10.59
C ILE A 69 0.39 7.67 -10.49
N GLU A 70 -0.25 7.72 -9.32
CA GLU A 70 -1.34 8.63 -9.02
C GLU A 70 -0.91 9.59 -7.90
N LYS A 71 -0.58 10.82 -8.28
CA LYS A 71 -0.19 11.87 -7.35
C LYS A 71 -1.41 12.58 -6.77
N PHE A 72 -1.43 12.73 -5.45
CA PHE A 72 -2.43 13.48 -4.71
C PHE A 72 -1.80 14.72 -4.05
N PRO A 73 -2.59 15.77 -3.76
CA PRO A 73 -2.08 16.90 -3.00
C PRO A 73 -1.73 16.48 -1.56
N PRO A 74 -0.75 17.14 -0.91
CA PRO A 74 -0.44 16.89 0.51
C PRO A 74 -1.61 17.22 1.45
N MET A 75 -2.39 18.25 1.11
CA MET A 75 -3.55 18.66 1.90
C MET A 75 -4.80 17.96 1.38
N LYS A 76 -5.25 16.94 2.12
CA LYS A 76 -6.38 16.07 1.84
C LYS A 76 -6.91 15.45 3.14
N ASP A 77 -8.14 14.93 3.11
CA ASP A 77 -8.75 14.31 4.29
C ASP A 77 -8.30 12.85 4.48
N GLU A 78 -7.99 12.16 3.39
CA GLU A 78 -7.57 10.77 3.39
C GLU A 78 -6.05 10.60 3.54
N THR A 79 -5.63 9.58 4.28
CA THR A 79 -4.23 9.13 4.27
C THR A 79 -3.90 8.40 2.96
N ASP A 80 -2.62 8.31 2.59
CA ASP A 80 -2.25 7.60 1.34
C ASP A 80 -2.57 6.10 1.40
N THR A 81 -2.52 5.50 2.59
CA THR A 81 -2.96 4.11 2.79
C THR A 81 -4.47 3.96 2.59
N GLN A 82 -5.26 4.95 3.02
CA GLN A 82 -6.69 4.99 2.76
C GLN A 82 -6.98 5.21 1.27
N LEU A 83 -6.25 6.08 0.58
CA LEU A 83 -6.37 6.27 -0.87
C LEU A 83 -6.07 4.97 -1.62
N ALA A 84 -5.00 4.25 -1.26
CA ALA A 84 -4.68 2.94 -1.83
C ALA A 84 -5.82 1.92 -1.63
N MET A 85 -6.42 1.89 -0.43
CA MET A 85 -7.57 1.04 -0.15
C MET A 85 -8.79 1.42 -0.98
N LEU A 86 -9.14 2.70 -1.05
CA LEU A 86 -10.25 3.19 -1.87
C LEU A 86 -10.04 2.85 -3.34
N LYS A 87 -8.80 2.97 -3.83
CA LYS A 87 -8.45 2.61 -5.19
C LYS A 87 -8.58 1.10 -5.45
N ALA A 88 -8.15 0.27 -4.50
CA ALA A 88 -8.36 -1.17 -4.56
C ALA A 88 -9.86 -1.52 -4.67
N ILE A 89 -10.71 -0.86 -3.87
CA ILE A 89 -12.17 -1.04 -3.89
C ILE A 89 -12.75 -0.62 -5.24
N GLU A 90 -12.34 0.55 -5.77
CA GLU A 90 -12.76 1.03 -7.10
C GLU A 90 -12.45 0.02 -8.20
N LEU A 91 -11.30 -0.65 -8.12
CA LEU A 91 -10.85 -1.66 -9.07
C LEU A 91 -11.48 -3.05 -8.85
N GLY A 92 -12.39 -3.20 -7.88
CA GLY A 92 -13.12 -4.45 -7.64
C GLY A 92 -12.41 -5.43 -6.70
N ALA A 93 -11.59 -4.93 -5.77
CA ALA A 93 -11.00 -5.77 -4.73
C ALA A 93 -12.07 -6.43 -3.86
N THR A 94 -11.90 -7.73 -3.62
CA THR A 94 -12.74 -8.54 -2.73
C THR A 94 -11.98 -9.01 -1.50
N ASP A 95 -10.65 -8.87 -1.53
CA ASP A 95 -9.71 -9.21 -0.46
C ASP A 95 -8.55 -8.22 -0.52
N VAL A 96 -8.27 -7.55 0.59
CA VAL A 96 -7.22 -6.54 0.72
C VAL A 96 -6.32 -6.92 1.88
N THR A 97 -5.04 -7.11 1.57
CA THR A 97 -3.99 -7.35 2.57
C THR A 97 -3.13 -6.11 2.71
N PHE A 98 -2.87 -5.70 3.94
CA PHE A 98 -1.97 -4.59 4.24
C PHE A 98 -0.68 -5.10 4.86
N ILE A 99 0.46 -4.54 4.44
CA ILE A 99 1.77 -4.73 5.08
C ILE A 99 2.44 -3.38 5.27
N GLY A 100 3.36 -3.28 6.23
CA GLY A 100 4.01 -2.00 6.56
C GLY A 100 3.01 -0.95 7.04
N VAL A 101 1.94 -1.33 7.74
CA VAL A 101 0.91 -0.40 8.25
C VAL A 101 0.98 -0.20 9.77
N ILE A 102 1.90 -0.89 10.44
CA ILE A 102 2.20 -0.72 11.87
C ILE A 102 3.63 -0.19 11.99
N GLY A 103 3.83 0.84 12.81
CA GLY A 103 5.14 1.46 13.01
C GLY A 103 5.18 2.35 14.24
N GLU A 104 6.20 3.20 14.34
CA GLU A 104 6.45 4.07 15.50
C GLU A 104 5.32 5.09 15.75
N ARG A 105 4.70 5.58 14.66
CA ARG A 105 3.53 6.46 14.73
C ARG A 105 2.26 5.66 15.00
N PHE A 106 1.96 5.45 16.28
CA PHE A 106 0.81 4.65 16.70
C PHE A 106 -0.54 5.27 16.32
N ASP A 107 -0.62 6.60 16.21
CA ASP A 107 -1.78 7.31 15.67
C ASP A 107 -2.13 6.83 14.26
N HIS A 108 -1.13 6.69 13.38
CA HIS A 108 -1.29 6.11 12.04
C HIS A 108 -1.64 4.63 12.09
N SER A 109 -0.95 3.88 12.95
CA SER A 109 -1.23 2.44 13.11
C SER A 109 -2.68 2.18 13.54
N TYR A 110 -3.21 3.01 14.44
CA TYR A 110 -4.60 2.96 14.88
C TYR A 110 -5.56 3.35 13.76
N ALA A 111 -5.24 4.40 12.98
CA ALA A 111 -6.03 4.77 11.81
C ALA A 111 -6.09 3.61 10.79
N ASN A 112 -4.99 2.91 10.54
CA ASN A 112 -4.93 1.77 9.64
C ASN A 112 -5.80 0.58 10.11
N LEU A 113 -5.92 0.35 11.43
CA LEU A 113 -6.85 -0.66 11.96
C LEU A 113 -8.31 -0.33 11.60
N SER A 114 -8.69 0.96 11.59
CA SER A 114 -10.05 1.37 11.24
C SER A 114 -10.42 1.04 9.77
N LEU A 115 -9.42 0.93 8.89
CA LEU A 115 -9.64 0.53 7.49
C LEU A 115 -10.18 -0.90 7.38
N LEU A 116 -9.83 -1.80 8.30
CA LEU A 116 -10.38 -3.15 8.34
C LEU A 116 -11.89 -3.14 8.57
N LEU A 117 -12.37 -2.25 9.45
CA LEU A 117 -13.80 -2.07 9.67
C LEU A 117 -14.49 -1.48 8.43
N TYR A 118 -13.82 -0.54 7.74
CA TYR A 118 -14.32 0.05 6.50
C TYR A 118 -14.55 -1.01 5.40
N LEU A 119 -13.61 -1.94 5.26
CA LEU A 119 -13.69 -3.07 4.32
C LEU A 119 -14.78 -4.08 4.74
N LEU A 120 -14.83 -4.42 6.03
CA LEU A 120 -15.82 -5.36 6.57
C LEU A 120 -17.26 -4.88 6.30
N ASN A 121 -17.53 -3.59 6.51
CA ASN A 121 -18.84 -2.98 6.24
C ASN A 121 -19.25 -3.03 4.75
N ARG A 122 -18.32 -3.35 3.85
CA ARG A 122 -18.55 -3.53 2.40
C ARG A 122 -18.48 -4.99 1.98
N ASN A 123 -18.43 -5.93 2.92
CA ASN A 123 -18.23 -7.37 2.66
C ASN A 123 -16.91 -7.68 1.93
N ILE A 124 -15.88 -6.85 2.12
CA ILE A 124 -14.54 -7.06 1.58
C ILE A 124 -13.67 -7.62 2.70
N LYS A 125 -12.90 -8.68 2.41
CA LYS A 125 -11.97 -9.25 3.40
C LYS A 125 -10.80 -8.28 3.59
N GLY A 126 -10.49 -7.95 4.84
CA GLY A 126 -9.33 -7.12 5.19
C GLY A 126 -8.43 -7.85 6.17
N LYS A 127 -7.11 -7.80 5.97
CA LYS A 127 -6.13 -8.30 6.95
C LYS A 127 -4.86 -7.46 6.96
N ILE A 128 -4.21 -7.36 8.12
CA ILE A 128 -2.87 -6.79 8.29
C ILE A 128 -1.90 -7.94 8.57
N VAL A 129 -0.73 -7.94 7.92
CA VAL A 129 0.29 -8.98 8.04
C VAL A 129 1.65 -8.40 8.40
#